data_AF-A0A927EZJ3-F1
#
_entry.id   AF-A0A927EZJ3-F1
#
_cell.length_a   1.000
_cell.length_b   1.000
_cell.length_c   1.000
_cell.angle_alpha   90.00
_cell.angle_beta   90.00
_cell.angle_gamma   90.00
#
_symmetry.space_group_name_H-M   'P 1'
#
loop_
_entity.id
_entity.type
_entity.pdbx_description
1 polymer ?
#
loop_
_entity_poly.entity_id
_entity_poly.type
_entity_poly.pdbx_seq_one_letter_code
_entity_poly.pdbx_strand_id
1 'polypeptide(L)'
;MPTTTAPVERKVTAASAATFVASTGLVAALSAVADDPNLLSWMVDWLEPFAIALVPTSITFVSGWAAKHTPRAPGFTEAVRRSRE
;
A
#
# COMPACT_ATOMS: atom_id res chain seq x y z
N MET A 1 4.71 27.96 -19.96
CA MET A 1 5.83 27.66 -19.04
C MET A 1 5.79 26.18 -18.69
N PRO A 2 6.85 25.40 -18.88
CA PRO A 2 6.86 24.00 -18.46
C PRO A 2 6.81 23.94 -16.93
N THR A 3 5.66 23.54 -16.39
CA THR A 3 5.51 23.23 -14.96
C THR A 3 6.21 21.91 -14.71
N THR A 4 7.49 21.96 -14.35
CA THR A 4 8.23 20.78 -13.90
C THR A 4 7.48 20.18 -12.71
N THR A 5 6.70 19.12 -12.97
CA THR A 5 5.90 18.41 -11.97
C THR A 5 6.78 18.07 -10.77
N ALA A 6 6.44 18.61 -9.60
CA ALA A 6 7.26 18.42 -8.40
C ALA A 6 7.42 16.92 -8.13
N PRO A 7 8.60 16.45 -7.68
CA PRO A 7 8.85 15.03 -7.43
C PRO A 7 7.81 14.36 -6.50
N VAL A 8 7.17 15.14 -5.64
CA VAL A 8 6.09 14.70 -4.74
C VAL A 8 4.87 14.23 -5.52
N GLU A 9 4.43 14.99 -6.53
CA GLU A 9 3.21 14.68 -7.29
C GLU A 9 3.37 13.37 -8.07
N ARG A 10 4.54 13.14 -8.69
CA ARG A 10 4.84 11.84 -9.33
C ARG A 10 4.84 10.67 -8.35
N LYS A 11 5.39 10.85 -7.14
CA LYS A 11 5.39 9.81 -6.11
C LYS A 11 3.97 9.47 -5.66
N VAL A 12 3.13 10.48 -5.45
CA VAL A 12 1.73 10.28 -5.05
C VAL A 12 0.97 9.58 -6.16
N THR A 13 1.09 10.02 -7.41
CA THR A 13 0.43 9.37 -8.55
C THR A 13 0.85 7.92 -8.71
N ALA A 14 2.15 7.62 -8.59
CA ALA A 14 2.66 6.25 -8.64
C ALA A 14 2.13 5.40 -7.48
N ALA A 15 2.11 5.94 -6.26
CA ALA A 15 1.58 5.25 -5.09
C ALA A 15 0.08 4.96 -5.21
N SER A 16 -0.70 5.93 -5.71
CA SER A 16 -2.14 5.77 -5.95
C SER A 16 -2.42 4.72 -7.02
N ALA A 17 -1.70 4.77 -8.14
CA ALA A 17 -1.83 3.77 -9.20
C ALA A 17 -1.45 2.36 -8.72
N ALA A 18 -0.35 2.24 -7.98
CA ALA A 18 0.07 0.98 -7.39
C ALA A 18 -0.98 0.43 -6.41
N THR A 19 -1.52 1.29 -5.54
CA THR A 19 -2.57 0.92 -4.58
C THR A 19 -3.84 0.45 -5.29
N PHE A 20 -4.27 1.14 -6.35
CA PHE A 20 -5.44 0.76 -7.11
C PHE A 20 -5.29 -0.63 -7.75
N VAL A 21 -4.17 -0.88 -8.41
CA VAL A 21 -3.89 -2.18 -9.05
C VAL A 21 -3.72 -3.27 -8.00
N ALA A 22 -2.99 -3.00 -6.92
CA ALA A 22 -2.78 -3.97 -5.84
C ALA A 22 -4.09 -4.35 -5.15
N SER A 23 -4.94 -3.39 -4.82
CA SER A 23 -6.26 -3.66 -4.20
C SER A 23 -7.16 -4.45 -5.15
N THR A 24 -7.17 -4.13 -6.43
CA THR A 24 -7.98 -4.85 -7.42
C THR A 24 -7.52 -6.31 -7.55
N GLY A 25 -6.21 -6.53 -7.68
CA GLY A 25 -5.64 -7.87 -7.76
C GLY A 25 -5.85 -8.67 -6.47
N LEU A 26 -5.71 -8.03 -5.31
CA LEU A 26 -5.95 -8.65 -4.01
C LEU A 26 -7.40 -9.10 -3.87
N VAL A 27 -8.37 -8.25 -4.19
CA VAL A 27 -9.80 -8.62 -4.13
C VAL A 27 -10.09 -9.78 -5.09
N ALA A 28 -9.59 -9.74 -6.32
CA ALA A 28 -9.77 -10.83 -7.27
C ALA A 28 -9.20 -12.17 -6.74
N ALA A 29 -8.02 -12.13 -6.11
CA ALA A 29 -7.40 -13.32 -5.51
C ALA A 29 -8.21 -13.84 -4.31
N LEU A 30 -8.68 -12.95 -3.43
CA LEU A 30 -9.49 -13.34 -2.26
C LEU A 30 -10.84 -13.91 -2.67
N SER A 31 -11.50 -13.33 -3.68
CA SER A 31 -12.74 -13.87 -4.24
C SER A 31 -12.53 -15.26 -4.83
N ALA A 32 -11.44 -15.46 -5.60
CA ALA A 32 -11.13 -16.78 -6.15
C ALA A 32 -10.88 -17.85 -5.07
N VAL A 33 -10.29 -17.48 -3.93
CA VAL A 33 -10.09 -18.38 -2.78
C VAL A 33 -11.41 -18.68 -2.07
N ALA A 34 -12.25 -17.66 -1.87
CA ALA A 34 -13.56 -17.82 -1.23
C ALA A 34 -14.55 -18.66 -2.08
N ASP A 35 -14.45 -18.58 -3.40
CA ASP A 35 -15.32 -19.32 -4.32
C ASP A 35 -14.90 -20.80 -4.51
N ASP A 36 -13.74 -21.22 -4.01
CA ASP A 36 -13.29 -22.62 -4.06
C ASP A 36 -13.55 -23.35 -2.73
N PRO A 37 -14.64 -24.13 -2.63
CA PRO A 37 -15.00 -24.82 -1.40
C PRO A 37 -13.98 -25.89 -0.98
N ASN A 38 -13.15 -26.41 -1.90
CA ASN A 38 -12.15 -27.42 -1.53
C ASN A 38 -10.95 -26.81 -0.80
N LEU A 39 -10.58 -25.57 -1.12
CA LEU A 39 -9.43 -24.87 -0.51
C LEU A 39 -9.65 -24.59 0.99
N LEU A 40 -10.90 -24.36 1.39
CA LEU A 40 -11.28 -24.00 2.75
C LEU A 40 -12.02 -25.13 3.48
N SER A 41 -12.34 -26.24 2.78
CA SER A 41 -13.07 -27.41 3.32
C SER A 41 -12.49 -28.05 4.60
N TRP A 42 -11.20 -27.85 4.86
CA TRP A 42 -10.53 -28.37 6.06
C TRP A 42 -10.78 -27.51 7.31
N MET A 43 -11.37 -26.33 7.15
CA MET A 43 -11.62 -25.36 8.20
C MET A 43 -13.12 -25.23 8.48
N VAL A 44 -13.50 -25.00 9.74
CA VAL A 44 -14.88 -24.74 10.15
C VAL A 44 -15.35 -23.36 9.66
N ASP A 45 -16.54 -23.29 9.07
CA ASP A 45 -17.11 -22.10 8.40
C ASP A 45 -16.97 -20.78 9.19
N TRP A 46 -17.06 -20.81 10.52
CA TRP A 46 -16.95 -19.60 11.33
C TRP A 46 -15.53 -19.00 11.38
N LEU A 47 -14.50 -19.80 11.10
CA LEU A 47 -13.09 -19.36 11.14
C LEU A 47 -12.63 -18.78 9.80
N GLU A 48 -13.30 -19.15 8.70
CA GLU A 48 -13.04 -18.69 7.34
C GLU A 48 -12.87 -17.17 7.19
N PRO A 49 -13.78 -16.31 7.67
CA PRO A 49 -13.64 -14.86 7.51
C PRO A 49 -12.41 -14.29 8.23
N PHE A 50 -11.98 -14.90 9.33
CA PHE A 50 -10.79 -14.46 10.07
C PHE A 50 -9.49 -14.82 9.32
N ALA A 51 -9.45 -16.01 8.71
CA ALA A 51 -8.32 -16.43 7.88
C ALA A 51 -8.17 -15.52 6.66
N ILE A 52 -9.28 -15.21 5.98
CA ILE A 52 -9.31 -14.30 4.83
C ILE A 52 -8.90 -12.88 5.24
N ALA A 53 -9.40 -12.38 6.38
CA ALA A 53 -9.04 -11.05 6.88
C ALA A 53 -7.55 -10.92 7.24
N LEU A 54 -6.87 -12.03 7.58
CA LEU A 54 -5.45 -12.01 7.91
C LEU A 54 -4.57 -11.68 6.70
N VAL A 55 -5.04 -11.95 5.48
CA VAL A 55 -4.29 -11.72 4.24
C VAL A 55 -4.02 -10.22 4.02
N PRO A 56 -5.02 -9.32 3.95
CA PRO A 56 -4.75 -7.88 3.84
C PRO A 56 -3.95 -7.32 5.03
N THR A 57 -4.16 -7.84 6.24
CA THR A 57 -3.39 -7.42 7.43
C THR A 57 -1.91 -7.78 7.32
N SER A 58 -1.60 -9.02 6.92
CA SER A 58 -0.22 -9.47 6.76
C SER A 58 0.48 -8.75 5.61
N ILE A 59 -0.20 -8.51 4.49
CA ILE A 59 0.33 -7.69 3.38
C ILE A 59 0.67 -6.28 3.88
N THR A 60 -0.23 -5.65 4.63
CA THR A 60 -0.01 -4.31 5.18
C THR A 60 1.17 -4.28 6.15
N PHE A 61 1.26 -5.27 7.04
CA PHE A 61 2.37 -5.40 7.99
C PHE A 61 3.71 -5.55 7.28
N VAL A 62 3.81 -6.47 6.32
CA VAL A 62 5.04 -6.70 5.54
C VAL A 62 5.39 -5.46 4.70
N SER A 63 4.39 -4.81 4.11
CA SER A 63 4.59 -3.57 3.35
C SER A 63 5.15 -2.45 4.23
N GLY A 64 4.64 -2.31 5.46
CA GLY A 64 5.16 -1.36 6.44
C GLY A 64 6.58 -1.70 6.90
N TRP A 65 6.88 -2.97 7.15
CA TRP A 65 8.21 -3.44 7.54
C TRP A 65 9.25 -3.24 6.42
N ALA A 66 8.86 -3.49 5.16
CA ALA A 66 9.73 -3.34 4.00
C ALA A 66 9.89 -1.89 3.53
N ALA A 67 8.99 -0.97 3.93
CA ALA A 67 9.03 0.42 3.52
C ALA A 67 10.27 1.14 4.06
N LYS A 68 11.30 1.30 3.23
CA LYS A 68 12.49 2.11 3.57
C LYS A 68 12.09 3.57 3.78
N HIS A 69 12.04 4.00 5.03
CA HIS A 69 11.79 5.40 5.39
C HIS A 69 13.03 6.21 5.04
N THR A 70 12.93 7.08 4.04
CA THR A 70 14.01 8.03 3.72
C THR A 70 13.97 9.15 4.76
N PRO A 71 15.08 9.48 5.44
CA PRO A 71 15.14 10.63 6.33
C PRO A 71 14.72 11.91 5.60
N ARG A 72 14.01 12.80 6.31
CA ARG A 72 13.58 14.08 5.76
C ARG A 72 14.83 14.87 5.35
N ALA A 73 14.94 15.25 4.08
CA ALA A 73 16.14 15.94 3.60
C ALA A 73 16.30 17.30 4.32
N PRO A 74 17.46 17.58 4.94
CA PRO A 74 17.68 18.82 5.71
C PRO A 74 17.57 20.09 4.86
N GLY A 75 17.75 20.00 3.54
CA GLY A 75 17.73 21.13 2.62
C GLY A 75 16.38 21.87 2.50
N PHE A 76 15.25 21.23 2.80
CA PHE A 76 13.94 21.91 2.78
C PHE A 76 13.82 22.91 3.94
N THR A 77 14.27 22.50 5.12
CA THR A 77 14.25 23.34 6.31
C THR A 77 15.16 24.56 6.14
N GLU A 78 16.32 24.36 5.51
CA GLU A 78 17.29 25.44 5.27
C GLU A 78 16.81 26.44 4.21
N ALA A 79 16.15 25.97 3.15
CA ALA A 79 15.57 26.84 2.13
C ALA A 79 14.41 27.68 2.68
N VAL A 80 13.56 27.10 3.55
CA VAL A 80 12.49 27.84 4.24
C VAL A 80 13.07 28.87 5.20
N ARG A 81 14.11 28.51 5.95
CA ARG A 81 14.80 29.44 6.87
C ARG A 81 15.38 30.63 6.12
N ARG A 82 16.09 30.39 5.02
CA ARG A 82 16.73 31.44 4.20
C ARG A 82 15.73 32.37 3.49
N SER A 83 14.48 31.94 3.30
CA SER A 83 13.42 32.79 2.73
C SER A 83 12.78 33.75 3.75
N ARG A 84 13.10 33.60 5.04
CA ARG A 84 12.56 34.43 6.13
C ARG A 84 13.57 35.43 6.70
N GLU A 85 14.81 35.40 6.24
CA GLU A 85 15.90 36.35 6.53
C GLU A 85 16.08 37.28 5.33
#